data_AF-A0A7Z9U9J6-F1
#
_entry.id   AF-A0A7Z9U9J6-F1
#
_cell.length_a   1.000
_cell.length_b   1.000
_cell.length_c   1.000
_cell.angle_alpha   90.00
_cell.angle_beta   90.00
_cell.angle_gamma   90.00
#
_symmetry.space_group_name_H-M   'P 1'
#
loop_
_entity.id
_entity.type
_entity.pdbx_description
1 polymer ?
#
loop_
_entity_poly.entity_id
_entity_poly.type
_entity_poly.pdbx_seq_one_letter_code
_entity_poly.pdbx_strand_id
1 'polypeptide(L)'
;MANPNNKSFIYFSLALAAASGLYSAWREYRKRRAGTESRFRQAFGEPQTLPDGTQIVRCRMSYEELENILHPEKAQEKPPLPEDVDVFSLPKYWGGCPHCGKMSIVGEHLWRYQELSRTRGYMDNTTTYVCRCRNCRGLMQATVDHDD
;
A
#
# COMPACT_ATOMS: atom_id res chain seq x y z
N MET A 1 50.01 37.21 8.10
CA MET A 1 49.60 36.89 6.71
C MET A 1 49.15 35.44 6.68
N ALA A 2 47.87 35.16 6.38
CA ALA A 2 47.34 33.80 6.36
C ALA A 2 47.79 33.06 5.09
N ASN A 3 48.40 31.88 5.24
CA ASN A 3 48.94 31.08 4.15
C ASN A 3 47.83 30.64 3.18
N PRO A 4 47.89 30.98 1.88
CA PRO A 4 46.86 30.67 0.89
C PRO A 4 46.61 29.16 0.72
N ASN A 5 47.58 28.30 1.08
CA ASN A 5 47.42 26.84 1.01
C ASN A 5 46.40 26.28 2.01
N ASN A 6 46.12 27.00 3.11
CA ASN A 6 45.20 26.52 4.15
C ASN A 6 43.73 26.59 3.71
N LYS A 7 43.38 27.58 2.89
CA LYS A 7 42.01 27.72 2.36
C LYS A 7 41.70 26.61 1.37
N SER A 8 42.62 26.31 0.46
CA SER A 8 42.47 25.22 -0.51
C SER A 8 42.32 23.87 0.17
N PHE A 9 43.06 23.62 1.25
CA PHE A 9 42.94 22.38 2.03
C PHE A 9 41.56 22.27 2.71
N ILE A 10 41.07 23.35 3.31
CA ILE A 10 39.75 23.39 3.95
C ILE A 10 38.63 23.15 2.93
N TYR A 11 38.68 23.78 1.75
CA TYR A 11 37.68 23.54 0.70
C TYR A 11 37.72 22.10 0.17
N PHE A 12 38.92 21.52 0.03
CA PHE A 12 39.07 20.15 -0.41
C PHE A 12 38.52 19.15 0.61
N SER A 13 38.77 19.38 1.91
CA SER A 13 38.20 18.56 2.98
C SER A 13 36.67 18.66 3.06
N LEU A 14 36.11 19.87 2.89
CA LEU A 14 34.66 20.08 2.82
C LEU A 14 34.02 19.38 1.61
N ALA A 15 34.66 19.46 0.44
CA ALA A 15 34.20 18.78 -0.78
C ALA A 15 34.23 17.25 -0.63
N LEU A 16 35.28 16.70 -0.01
CA LEU A 16 35.37 15.27 0.30
C LEU A 16 34.29 14.81 1.29
N ALA A 17 34.03 15.60 2.34
CA ALA A 17 32.97 15.30 3.31
C ALA A 17 31.58 15.34 2.65
N ALA A 18 31.32 16.33 1.79
CA ALA A 18 30.07 16.43 1.04
C ALA A 18 29.90 15.27 0.04
N ALA A 19 30.95 14.91 -0.69
CA ALA A 19 30.92 13.77 -1.62
C ALA A 19 30.70 12.44 -0.90
N SER A 20 31.32 12.26 0.27
CA SER A 20 31.11 11.11 1.17
C SER A 20 29.64 11.03 1.65
N GLY A 21 29.07 12.16 2.08
CA GLY A 21 27.67 12.27 2.48
C GLY A 21 26.69 11.94 1.35
N LEU A 22 26.93 12.48 0.14
CA LEU A 22 26.12 12.18 -1.04
C LEU A 22 26.23 10.71 -1.47
N TYR A 23 27.44 10.15 -1.43
CA TYR A 23 27.67 8.75 -1.78
C TYR A 23 26.99 7.79 -0.81
N SER A 24 27.10 8.06 0.50
CA SER A 24 26.42 7.26 1.52
C SER A 24 24.89 7.33 1.37
N ALA A 25 24.33 8.53 1.19
CA ALA A 25 22.90 8.71 0.93
C ALA A 25 22.42 7.98 -0.34
N TRP A 26 23.18 8.09 -1.44
CA TRP A 26 22.88 7.37 -2.68
C TRP A 26 22.95 5.85 -2.52
N ARG A 27 23.95 5.35 -1.81
CA ARG A 27 24.11 3.91 -1.51
C ARG A 27 22.95 3.40 -0.66
N GLU A 28 22.55 4.16 0.36
CA GLU A 28 21.42 3.84 1.24
C GLU A 28 20.11 3.80 0.43
N TYR A 29 19.88 4.80 -0.42
CA TYR A 29 18.74 4.85 -1.34
C TYR A 29 18.71 3.63 -2.27
N ARG A 30 19.84 3.27 -2.87
CA ARG A 30 19.93 2.14 -3.80
C ARG A 30 19.65 0.81 -3.12
N LYS A 31 20.15 0.61 -1.89
CA LYS A 31 19.83 -0.57 -1.08
C LYS A 31 18.34 -0.68 -0.78
N ARG A 32 17.71 0.43 -0.36
CA ARG A 32 16.26 0.46 -0.09
C ARG A 32 15.47 0.12 -1.34
N ARG A 33 15.79 0.77 -2.47
CA ARG A 33 15.13 0.54 -3.76
C ARG A 33 15.25 -0.91 -4.24
N ALA A 34 16.44 -1.51 -4.13
CA ALA A 34 16.65 -2.92 -4.49
C ALA A 34 15.82 -3.87 -3.60
N GLY A 35 15.72 -3.57 -2.30
CA GLY A 35 14.86 -4.33 -1.38
C GLY A 35 13.37 -4.20 -1.71
N THR A 36 12.92 -2.99 -2.07
CA THR A 36 11.53 -2.77 -2.49
C THR A 36 11.22 -3.50 -3.79
N GLU A 37 12.12 -3.47 -4.77
CA GLU A 37 11.93 -4.11 -6.08
C GLU A 37 11.91 -5.65 -5.98
N SER A 38 12.77 -6.23 -5.14
CA SER A 38 12.76 -7.68 -4.89
C SER A 38 11.46 -8.14 -4.20
N ARG A 39 10.96 -7.36 -3.23
CA ARG A 39 9.70 -7.64 -2.54
C ARG A 39 8.51 -7.47 -3.47
N PHE A 40 8.54 -6.45 -4.32
CA PHE A 40 7.53 -6.22 -5.34
C PHE A 40 7.44 -7.44 -6.26
N ARG A 41 8.56 -7.91 -6.83
CA ARG A 41 8.55 -9.13 -7.66
C ARG A 41 8.07 -10.38 -6.93
N GLN A 42 8.41 -10.55 -5.65
CA GLN A 42 7.88 -11.67 -4.85
C GLN A 42 6.37 -11.60 -4.64
N ALA A 43 5.83 -10.40 -4.39
CA ALA A 43 4.41 -10.21 -4.11
C ALA A 43 3.53 -10.20 -5.37
N PHE A 44 4.09 -9.73 -6.49
CA PHE A 44 3.34 -9.36 -7.68
C PHE A 44 3.68 -10.17 -8.93
N GLY A 45 4.77 -10.94 -8.90
CA GLY A 45 5.32 -11.59 -10.08
C GLY A 45 6.05 -10.63 -11.02
N GLU A 46 6.36 -11.10 -12.22
CA GLU A 46 7.00 -10.28 -13.25
C GLU A 46 5.97 -9.35 -13.90
N PRO A 47 6.24 -8.03 -14.01
CA PRO A 47 5.34 -7.08 -14.63
C PRO A 47 5.14 -7.39 -16.12
N GLN A 48 3.90 -7.28 -16.60
CA GLN A 48 3.62 -7.33 -18.03
C GLN A 48 3.92 -5.96 -18.64
N THR A 49 4.71 -5.94 -19.71
CA THR A 49 4.98 -4.71 -20.47
C THR A 49 3.97 -4.61 -21.60
N LEU A 50 3.20 -3.52 -21.62
CA LEU A 50 2.30 -3.19 -22.71
C LEU A 50 3.06 -2.68 -23.95
N PRO A 51 2.42 -2.65 -25.13
CA PRO A 51 3.04 -2.16 -26.37
C PRO A 51 3.52 -0.70 -26.31
N ASP A 52 2.97 0.12 -25.41
CA ASP A 52 3.35 1.51 -25.17
C ASP A 52 4.54 1.65 -24.18
N GLY A 53 5.07 0.53 -23.67
CA GLY A 53 6.14 0.49 -22.68
C GLY A 53 5.66 0.58 -21.23
N THR A 54 4.35 0.70 -20.99
CA THR A 54 3.79 0.75 -19.64
C THR A 54 3.91 -0.62 -18.97
N GLN A 55 4.47 -0.68 -17.77
CA GLN A 55 4.50 -1.91 -16.96
C GLN A 55 3.23 -2.00 -16.12
N ILE A 56 2.45 -3.05 -16.34
CA ILE A 56 1.26 -3.38 -15.54
C ILE A 56 1.53 -4.63 -14.74
N VAL A 57 1.25 -4.53 -13.46
CA VAL A 57 1.10 -5.67 -12.57
C VAL A 57 -0.37 -5.85 -12.25
N ARG A 58 -0.90 -7.04 -12.52
CA ARG A 58 -2.22 -7.43 -12.02
C ARG A 58 -2.05 -8.11 -10.68
N CYS A 59 -2.45 -7.43 -9.62
CA CYS A 59 -2.45 -7.99 -8.27
C CYS A 59 -3.86 -8.37 -7.84
N ARG A 60 -4.01 -9.53 -7.21
CA ARG A 60 -5.25 -9.97 -6.55
C ARG A 60 -5.08 -9.85 -5.05
N MET A 61 -5.04 -8.61 -4.55
CA MET A 61 -4.93 -8.31 -3.12
C MET A 61 -5.72 -7.07 -2.76
N SER A 62 -6.07 -6.92 -1.49
CA SER A 62 -6.70 -5.70 -0.97
C SER A 62 -5.72 -4.52 -1.05
N TYR A 63 -6.25 -3.29 -1.11
CA TYR A 63 -5.43 -2.09 -1.07
C TYR A 63 -4.57 -2.01 0.20
N GLU A 64 -5.06 -2.51 1.33
CA GLU A 64 -4.32 -2.52 2.60
C GLU A 64 -3.14 -3.50 2.55
N GLU A 65 -3.30 -4.67 1.92
CA GLU A 65 -2.18 -5.59 1.66
C GLU A 65 -1.14 -4.96 0.74
N LEU A 66 -1.58 -4.29 -0.33
CA LEU A 66 -0.71 -3.55 -1.25
C LEU A 66 0.09 -2.46 -0.51
N GLU A 67 -0.59 -1.63 0.30
CA GLU A 67 0.05 -0.60 1.11
C GLU A 67 1.03 -1.20 2.13
N ASN A 68 0.68 -2.31 2.77
CA ASN A 68 1.59 -2.98 3.72
C ASN A 68 2.84 -3.53 3.03
N ILE A 69 2.75 -3.95 1.77
CA ILE A 69 3.90 -4.43 0.97
C ILE A 69 4.77 -3.24 0.51
N LEU A 70 4.14 -2.16 0.05
CA LEU A 70 4.83 -0.97 -0.46
C LEU A 70 5.44 -0.11 0.66
N HIS A 71 4.74 -0.02 1.79
CA HIS A 71 5.05 0.82 2.95
C HIS A 71 4.99 0.00 4.26
N PRO A 72 5.87 -0.99 4.45
CA PRO A 72 5.88 -1.84 5.64
C PRO A 72 6.06 -1.06 6.94
N GLU A 73 6.75 0.08 6.90
CA GLU A 73 6.89 0.99 8.04
C GLU A 73 5.57 1.64 8.50
N LYS A 74 4.55 1.62 7.64
CA LYS A 74 3.18 2.09 7.92
C LYS A 74 2.20 0.94 8.07
N ALA A 75 2.67 -0.31 8.08
CA ALA A 75 1.78 -1.45 8.12
C ALA A 75 0.94 -1.41 9.40
N GLN A 76 -0.38 -1.33 9.23
CA GLN A 76 -1.32 -1.36 10.33
C GLN A 76 -1.83 -2.79 10.47
N GLU A 77 -1.72 -3.35 11.68
CA GLU A 77 -2.39 -4.60 12.01
C GLU A 77 -3.90 -4.40 11.90
N LYS A 78 -4.56 -5.30 11.17
CA LYS A 78 -6.02 -5.30 11.05
C LYS A 78 -6.61 -5.55 12.45
N PRO A 79 -7.51 -4.67 12.95
CA PRO A 79 -8.16 -4.92 14.22
C PRO A 79 -9.01 -6.18 14.10
N PRO A 80 -9.09 -7.02 15.15
CA PRO A 80 -9.89 -8.22 15.13
C PRO A 80 -11.36 -7.88 14.91
N LEU A 81 -12.06 -8.77 14.20
CA LEU A 81 -13.51 -8.68 14.09
C LEU A 81 -14.12 -8.84 15.50
N PRO A 82 -15.11 -8.03 15.91
CA PRO A 82 -15.78 -8.26 17.18
C PRO A 82 -16.49 -9.62 17.18
N GLU A 83 -16.39 -10.35 18.30
CA GLU A 83 -16.79 -11.76 18.41
C GLU A 83 -18.29 -12.01 18.15
N ASP A 84 -19.13 -11.01 18.43
CA ASP A 84 -20.60 -11.11 18.34
C ASP A 84 -21.19 -10.54 17.03
N VAL A 85 -20.37 -10.28 16.01
CA VAL A 85 -20.87 -9.71 14.75
C VAL A 85 -21.50 -10.79 13.89
N ASP A 86 -22.83 -10.74 13.76
CA ASP A 86 -23.54 -11.48 12.72
C ASP A 86 -23.29 -10.81 11.35
N VAL A 87 -22.29 -11.34 10.63
CA VAL A 87 -21.86 -10.85 9.33
C VAL A 87 -23.01 -10.80 8.31
N PHE A 88 -23.95 -11.76 8.35
CA PHE A 88 -25.04 -11.84 7.38
C PHE A 88 -26.13 -10.78 7.60
N SER A 89 -26.22 -10.25 8.82
CA SER A 89 -27.13 -9.15 9.16
C SER A 89 -26.59 -7.77 8.80
N LEU A 90 -25.30 -7.67 8.44
CA LEU A 90 -24.68 -6.39 8.16
C LEU A 90 -25.27 -5.75 6.90
N PRO A 91 -25.42 -4.42 6.88
CA PRO A 91 -25.89 -3.73 5.70
C PRO A 91 -24.89 -3.91 4.55
N LYS A 92 -25.42 -4.14 3.35
CA LYS A 92 -24.61 -4.36 2.15
C LYS A 92 -24.12 -3.04 1.55
N TYR A 93 -22.90 -3.05 1.06
CA TYR A 93 -22.27 -1.94 0.33
C TYR A 93 -22.71 -1.95 -1.15
N TRP A 94 -23.23 -0.81 -1.61
CA TRP A 94 -23.68 -0.60 -2.99
C TRP A 94 -23.02 0.63 -3.64
N GLY A 95 -21.73 0.87 -3.39
CA GLY A 95 -21.05 2.08 -3.87
C GLY A 95 -21.04 3.24 -2.86
N GLY A 96 -21.58 3.05 -1.66
CA GLY A 96 -21.55 4.04 -0.58
C GLY A 96 -21.73 3.43 0.81
N CYS A 97 -21.31 4.15 1.84
CA CYS A 97 -21.50 3.71 3.22
C CYS A 97 -22.98 3.79 3.61
N PRO A 98 -23.64 2.66 3.97
CA PRO A 98 -25.06 2.64 4.31
C PRO A 98 -25.39 3.43 5.59
N HIS A 99 -24.39 3.66 6.45
CA HIS A 99 -24.56 4.37 7.72
C HIS A 99 -24.48 5.89 7.61
N CYS A 100 -23.63 6.42 6.71
CA CYS A 100 -23.39 7.86 6.62
C CYS A 100 -23.59 8.45 5.22
N GLY A 101 -24.01 7.65 4.24
CA GLY A 101 -24.32 8.09 2.88
C GLY A 101 -23.11 8.54 2.06
N LYS A 102 -21.88 8.49 2.60
CA LYS A 102 -20.67 8.83 1.84
C LYS A 102 -20.47 7.82 0.72
N MET A 103 -20.62 8.28 -0.52
CA MET A 103 -20.37 7.50 -1.73
C MET A 103 -18.86 7.34 -1.97
N SER A 104 -18.50 6.24 -2.63
CA SER A 104 -17.22 6.01 -3.27
C SER A 104 -17.52 5.60 -4.71
N ILE A 105 -17.18 6.47 -5.66
CA ILE A 105 -17.44 6.26 -7.08
C ILE A 105 -16.14 5.73 -7.68
N VAL A 106 -16.19 4.47 -8.16
CA VAL A 106 -15.23 3.78 -9.04
C VAL A 106 -13.83 3.51 -8.49
N GLY A 107 -13.48 2.22 -8.31
CA GLY A 107 -12.10 1.69 -8.15
C GLY A 107 -11.39 2.04 -6.84
N GLU A 108 -11.86 3.10 -6.21
CA GLU A 108 -11.47 3.74 -4.97
C GLU A 108 -12.28 3.18 -3.78
N HIS A 109 -12.70 1.92 -3.82
CA HIS A 109 -13.62 1.41 -2.79
C HIS A 109 -12.88 1.01 -1.51
N LEU A 110 -11.59 0.68 -1.58
CA LEU A 110 -10.87 0.09 -0.45
C LEU A 110 -10.20 1.13 0.48
N TRP A 111 -9.76 2.29 0.00
CA TRP A 111 -9.11 3.32 0.85
C TRP A 111 -10.05 4.02 1.85
N ARG A 112 -11.36 4.11 1.55
CA ARG A 112 -12.36 4.74 2.46
C ARG A 112 -12.87 3.80 3.53
N TYR A 113 -12.64 2.51 3.36
CA TYR A 113 -13.06 1.47 4.27
C TYR A 113 -11.83 0.77 4.86
N GLN A 114 -12.02 0.09 5.97
CA GLN A 114 -11.00 -0.76 6.56
C GLN A 114 -11.48 -2.19 6.46
N GLU A 115 -10.71 -3.06 5.82
CA GLU A 115 -11.05 -4.47 5.71
C GLU A 115 -10.75 -5.14 7.06
N LEU A 116 -11.78 -5.75 7.67
CA LEU A 116 -11.63 -6.48 8.93
C LEU A 116 -11.46 -7.97 8.67
N SER A 117 -12.24 -8.52 7.74
CA SER A 117 -12.12 -9.91 7.32
C SER A 117 -12.53 -10.07 5.87
N ARG A 118 -12.02 -11.14 5.25
CA ARG A 118 -12.44 -11.61 3.94
C ARG A 118 -12.73 -13.10 4.01
N THR A 119 -13.80 -13.51 3.36
CA THR A 119 -14.20 -14.91 3.25
C THR A 119 -14.51 -15.18 1.78
N ARG A 120 -13.84 -16.17 1.21
CA ARG A 120 -14.11 -16.62 -0.15
C ARG A 120 -15.08 -17.80 -0.09
N GLY A 121 -16.22 -17.66 -0.76
CA GLY A 121 -17.12 -18.76 -0.98
C GLY A 121 -16.55 -19.69 -2.06
N TYR A 122 -16.45 -20.98 -1.73
CA TYR A 122 -15.81 -21.98 -2.60
C TYR A 122 -16.72 -22.43 -3.76
N MET A 123 -18.05 -22.29 -3.60
CA MET A 123 -19.05 -22.79 -4.56
C MET A 123 -19.60 -21.72 -5.49
N ASP A 124 -19.67 -20.48 -5.01
CA ASP A 124 -20.26 -19.32 -5.69
C ASP A 124 -19.19 -18.37 -6.24
N ASN A 125 -17.91 -18.73 -6.10
CA ASN A 125 -16.75 -17.92 -6.48
C ASN A 125 -16.84 -16.46 -5.99
N THR A 126 -17.63 -16.16 -4.95
CA THR A 126 -17.77 -14.82 -4.42
C THR A 126 -16.72 -14.57 -3.33
N THR A 127 -16.31 -13.33 -3.19
CA THR A 127 -15.56 -12.88 -2.01
C THR A 127 -16.42 -11.90 -1.23
N THR A 128 -16.70 -12.27 0.02
CA THR A 128 -17.35 -11.41 0.99
C THR A 128 -16.28 -10.73 1.84
N TYR A 129 -16.37 -9.41 1.92
CA TYR A 129 -15.54 -8.55 2.75
C TYR A 129 -16.40 -7.99 3.89
N VAL A 130 -15.88 -8.06 5.11
CA VAL A 130 -16.40 -7.29 6.24
C VAL A 130 -15.56 -6.03 6.37
N CYS A 131 -16.24 -4.90 6.21
CA CYS A 131 -15.60 -3.59 6.11
C CYS A 131 -16.10 -2.67 7.21
N ARG A 132 -15.21 -1.80 7.68
CA ARG A 132 -15.54 -0.70 8.60
C ARG A 132 -15.40 0.64 7.90
N CYS A 133 -16.38 1.52 8.07
CA CYS A 133 -16.26 2.88 7.55
C CYS A 133 -15.18 3.67 8.29
N ARG A 134 -14.18 4.22 7.60
CA ARG A 134 -13.17 5.07 8.27
C ARG A 134 -13.76 6.38 8.80
N ASN A 135 -14.90 6.82 8.24
CA ASN A 135 -15.58 8.05 8.66
C ASN A 135 -16.51 7.85 9.86
N CYS A 136 -17.53 6.99 9.73
CA CYS A 136 -18.54 6.80 10.78
C CYS A 136 -18.32 5.54 11.62
N ARG A 137 -17.29 4.73 11.33
CA ARG A 137 -16.95 3.49 12.03
C ARG A 137 -18.01 2.38 11.95
N GLY A 138 -19.07 2.55 11.17
CA GLY A 138 -20.10 1.53 10.95
C GLY A 138 -19.59 0.33 10.16
N LEU A 139 -20.05 -0.85 10.55
CA LEU A 139 -19.72 -2.14 9.92
C LEU A 139 -20.66 -2.42 8.75
N MET A 140 -20.12 -2.99 7.68
CA MET A 140 -20.88 -3.33 6.48
C MET A 140 -20.24 -4.51 5.77
N GLN A 141 -21.03 -5.15 4.92
CA GLN A 141 -20.58 -6.24 4.06
C GLN A 141 -20.46 -5.76 2.62
N ALA A 142 -19.40 -6.15 1.92
CA ALA A 142 -19.30 -6.03 0.46
C ALA A 142 -19.10 -7.41 -0.14
N THR A 143 -19.85 -7.76 -1.17
CA THR A 143 -19.69 -9.02 -1.90
C THR A 143 -19.25 -8.70 -3.31
N VAL A 144 -18.15 -9.30 -3.75
CA VAL A 144 -17.64 -9.22 -5.11
C VAL A 144 -17.79 -10.61 -5.73
N ASP A 145 -18.54 -10.68 -6.82
CA ASP A 145 -18.57 -11.86 -7.68
C ASP A 145 -17.34 -11.83 -8.61
N HIS A 146 -16.70 -12.98 -8.80
CA HIS A 146 -15.51 -13.13 -9.65
C HIS A 146 -15.81 -13.89 -10.95
N ASP A 147 -17.08 -14.16 -11.23
CA ASP A 147 -17.52 -14.85 -12.44
C ASP A 147 -17.64 -13.96 -13.69
N ASP A 148 -17.35 -12.65 -13.58
CA ASP A 148 -17.34 -11.68 -14.69
C ASP A 148 -15.91 -11.19 -15.08
#